data_AF-A0A0L8GYR4-F1
#
_entry.id   AF-A0A0L8GYR4-F1
#
_cell.length_a   1.000
_cell.length_b   1.000
_cell.length_c   1.000
_cell.angle_alpha   90.00
_cell.angle_beta   90.00
_cell.angle_gamma   90.00
#
_symmetry.space_group_name_H-M   'P 1'
#
loop_
_entity.id
_entity.type
_entity.pdbx_description
1 polymer ?
#
loop_
_entity_poly.entity_id
_entity_poly.type
_entity_poly.pdbx_seq_one_letter_code
_entity_poly.pdbx_strand_id
1 'polypeptide(L)'
;MKGLADKGHNIVGVDIAEQAFQEFFTDQNLEYTVEELKDNTGKLFTSKDGKIKLYCMDMFKFSKDFEGQFNAIWDRAALVAISPKTRIR
;
A
#
# COMPACT_ATOMS: atom_id res chain seq x y z
N MET A 1 4.47 6.89 -6.13
CA MET A 1 4.38 5.42 -6.30
C MET A 1 4.58 5.02 -7.76
N LYS A 2 3.74 5.46 -8.71
CA LYS A 2 3.83 5.14 -10.14
C LYS A 2 5.22 5.33 -10.77
N GLY A 3 5.88 6.47 -10.52
CA GLY A 3 7.22 6.73 -11.09
C GLY A 3 8.33 5.74 -10.70
N LEU A 4 8.21 5.01 -9.58
CA LEU A 4 9.14 3.92 -9.24
C LEU A 4 8.76 2.61 -9.94
N ALA A 5 7.45 2.34 -10.09
CA ALA A 5 6.97 1.20 -10.88
C ALA A 5 7.38 1.31 -12.35
N ASP A 6 7.35 2.51 -12.91
CA ASP A 6 7.79 2.81 -14.28
C ASP A 6 9.29 2.58 -14.49
N LYS A 7 10.08 2.72 -13.42
CA LYS A 7 11.51 2.37 -13.40
C LYS A 7 11.77 0.88 -13.20
N GLY A 8 10.73 0.05 -13.14
CA GLY A 8 10.84 -1.41 -13.04
C GLY A 8 10.84 -1.96 -11.61
N HIS A 9 10.55 -1.14 -10.59
CA HIS A 9 10.46 -1.60 -9.22
C HIS A 9 9.06 -2.14 -8.87
N ASN A 10 8.99 -3.12 -7.99
CA ASN A 10 7.73 -3.54 -7.38
C ASN A 10 7.41 -2.62 -6.20
N ILE A 11 6.17 -2.16 -6.14
CA ILE A 11 5.69 -1.17 -5.18
C ILE A 11 4.61 -1.78 -4.33
N VAL A 12 4.76 -1.62 -3.02
CA VAL A 12 3.76 -2.02 -2.03
C VAL A 12 3.43 -0.81 -1.18
N GLY A 13 2.14 -0.58 -0.95
CA GLY A 13 1.64 0.50 -0.12
C GLY A 13 0.56 0.00 0.83
N VAL A 14 0.40 0.70 1.96
CA VAL A 14 -0.63 0.41 2.96
C VAL A 14 -1.29 1.72 3.34
N ASP A 15 -2.62 1.75 3.33
CA ASP A 15 -3.46 2.87 3.75
C ASP A 15 -4.80 2.32 4.23
N ILE A 16 -5.51 3.05 5.08
CA ILE A 16 -6.84 2.65 5.55
C ILE A 16 -7.96 3.23 4.68
N ALA A 17 -7.68 4.28 3.91
CA ALA A 17 -8.65 4.97 3.08
C ALA A 17 -8.76 4.32 1.70
N GLU A 18 -9.76 3.46 1.52
CA GLU A 18 -10.05 2.81 0.23
C GLU A 18 -10.18 3.82 -0.93
N GLN A 19 -10.79 4.98 -0.65
CA GLN A 19 -10.93 6.07 -1.61
C GLN A 19 -9.58 6.55 -2.17
N ALA A 20 -8.54 6.63 -1.32
CA ALA A 20 -7.22 7.09 -1.76
C ALA A 20 -6.61 6.15 -2.81
N PHE A 21 -6.91 4.85 -2.75
CA PHE A 21 -6.46 3.90 -3.76
C PHE A 21 -7.26 3.98 -5.04
N GLN A 22 -8.58 4.10 -4.94
CA GLN A 22 -9.43 4.30 -6.12
C GLN A 22 -8.98 5.55 -6.89
N GLU A 23 -8.82 6.68 -6.19
CA GLU A 23 -8.29 7.92 -6.76
C GLU A 23 -6.90 7.74 -7.35
N PHE A 24 -5.98 7.06 -6.65
CA PHE A 24 -4.65 6.79 -7.19
C PHE A 24 -4.69 6.03 -8.52
N PHE A 25 -5.45 4.94 -8.62
CA PHE A 25 -5.51 4.17 -9.85
C PHE A 25 -6.21 4.94 -10.98
N THR A 26 -7.27 5.69 -10.68
CA THR A 26 -7.95 6.57 -11.64
C THR A 26 -7.01 7.67 -12.15
N ASP A 27 -6.35 8.40 -11.26
CA ASP A 27 -5.47 9.52 -11.60
C ASP A 27 -4.23 9.08 -12.38
N GLN A 28 -3.73 7.87 -12.11
CA GLN A 28 -2.60 7.29 -12.84
C GLN A 28 -3.03 6.54 -14.13
N ASN A 29 -4.33 6.49 -14.42
CA ASN A 29 -4.93 5.76 -15.54
C ASN A 29 -4.46 4.29 -15.59
N LEU A 30 -4.60 3.60 -14.45
CA LEU A 30 -4.17 2.22 -14.27
C LEU A 30 -5.37 1.30 -14.03
N GLU A 31 -5.44 0.21 -14.78
CA GLU A 31 -6.35 -0.89 -14.47
C GLU A 31 -5.84 -1.69 -13.28
N TYR A 32 -6.76 -2.13 -12.41
CA TYR A 32 -6.46 -2.90 -11.21
C TYR A 32 -7.56 -3.92 -10.88
N THR A 33 -7.20 -4.90 -10.06
CA THR A 33 -8.13 -5.86 -9.43
C THR A 33 -8.21 -5.60 -7.94
N VAL A 34 -9.30 -6.05 -7.31
CA VAL A 34 -9.50 -5.97 -5.86
C VAL A 34 -9.79 -7.37 -5.32
N GLU A 35 -9.07 -7.76 -4.28
CA GLU A 35 -9.24 -9.03 -3.57
C GLU A 35 -9.49 -8.77 -2.09
N GLU A 36 -10.42 -9.51 -1.47
CA GLU A 36 -10.59 -9.46 -0.02
C GLU A 36 -9.48 -10.26 0.67
N LEU A 37 -8.88 -9.67 1.71
CA LEU A 37 -7.87 -10.34 2.51
C LEU A 37 -8.53 -11.31 3.49
N LYS A 38 -7.80 -12.37 3.86
CA LYS A 38 -8.26 -13.38 4.83
C LYS A 38 -8.72 -12.73 6.14
N ASP A 39 -9.68 -13.38 6.79
CA ASP A 39 -10.24 -12.97 8.08
C ASP A 39 -10.81 -11.54 8.11
N ASN A 40 -11.26 -11.03 6.95
CA ASN A 40 -11.76 -9.66 6.78
C ASN A 40 -10.80 -8.58 7.30
N THR A 41 -9.50 -8.83 7.15
CA THR A 41 -8.46 -7.91 7.62
C THR A 41 -8.31 -6.66 6.75
N GLY A 42 -8.84 -6.69 5.51
CA GLY A 42 -8.83 -5.58 4.58
C GLY A 42 -9.03 -6.03 3.13
N LYS A 43 -8.61 -5.18 2.19
CA LYS A 43 -8.63 -5.48 0.75
C LYS A 43 -7.25 -5.27 0.14
N LEU A 44 -6.94 -5.97 -0.95
CA LEU A 44 -5.73 -5.78 -1.73
C LEU A 44 -6.11 -5.29 -3.13
N PHE A 45 -5.56 -4.13 -3.51
CA PHE A 45 -5.67 -3.58 -4.85
C PHE A 45 -4.38 -3.87 -5.61
N THR A 46 -4.48 -4.53 -6.76
CA THR A 46 -3.30 -4.93 -7.55
C THR A 46 -3.39 -4.36 -8.96
N SER A 47 -2.36 -3.65 -9.41
CA SER A 47 -2.29 -3.21 -10.81
C SER A 47 -2.29 -4.41 -11.76
N LYS A 48 -2.81 -4.24 -12.97
CA LYS A 48 -2.90 -5.33 -13.96
C LYS A 48 -1.57 -6.01 -14.28
N ASP A 49 -0.47 -5.28 -14.22
CA ASP A 49 0.90 -5.79 -14.43
C ASP A 49 1.53 -6.39 -13.15
N GLY A 50 0.80 -6.39 -12.03
CA GLY A 50 1.21 -6.93 -10.74
C GLY A 50 2.28 -6.13 -10.00
N LYS A 51 2.75 -5.01 -10.57
CA LYS A 51 3.88 -4.23 -10.02
C LYS A 51 3.49 -3.35 -8.85
N ILE A 52 2.22 -2.97 -8.72
CA ILE A 52 1.73 -2.13 -7.63
C ILE A 52 0.69 -2.91 -6.85
N LYS A 53 0.95 -3.11 -5.55
CA LYS A 53 0.04 -3.73 -4.60
C LYS A 53 -0.27 -2.78 -3.46
N LEU A 54 -1.53 -2.41 -3.28
CA LEU A 54 -1.97 -1.48 -2.24
C LEU A 54 -2.92 -2.19 -1.27
N TYR A 55 -2.51 -2.33 -0.02
CA TYR A 55 -3.26 -3.00 1.04
C TYR A 55 -4.12 -1.98 1.79
N CYS A 56 -5.45 -2.14 1.67
CA CYS A 56 -6.44 -1.30 2.31
C CYS A 56 -6.75 -1.88 3.68
N MET A 57 -5.96 -1.49 4.68
CA MET A 57 -6.04 -2.04 6.03
C MET A 57 -5.34 -1.14 7.05
N ASP A 58 -5.47 -1.52 8.33
CA ASP A 58 -4.70 -0.93 9.41
C ASP A 58 -3.21 -1.27 9.27
N MET A 59 -2.37 -0.24 9.10
CA MET A 59 -0.92 -0.38 8.97
C MET A 59 -0.28 -1.11 10.16
N PHE A 60 -0.85 -1.01 11.37
CA PHE A 60 -0.33 -1.72 12.55
C PHE A 60 -0.61 -3.23 12.53
N LYS A 61 -1.53 -3.68 11.67
CA LYS A 61 -1.82 -5.10 11.43
C LYS A 61 -1.08 -5.65 10.22
N PHE A 62 -0.51 -4.78 9.37
CA PHE A 62 0.30 -5.20 8.25
C PHE A 62 1.60 -5.86 8.76
N SER A 63 1.95 -7.00 8.18
CA SER A 63 3.06 -7.82 8.63
C SER A 63 3.74 -8.51 7.44
N LYS A 64 4.87 -9.16 7.72
CA LYS A 64 5.62 -9.96 6.74
C LYS A 64 4.80 -11.10 6.09
N ASP A 65 3.68 -11.48 6.70
CA ASP A 65 2.82 -12.57 6.23
C ASP A 65 1.95 -12.11 5.05
N PHE A 66 1.72 -10.81 4.92
CA PHE A 66 1.03 -10.20 3.77
C PHE A 66 1.98 -9.98 2.59
N GLU A 67 3.18 -9.49 2.88
CA GLU A 67 4.22 -9.23 1.88
C GLU A 67 5.59 -9.33 2.55
N GLY A 68 6.58 -9.90 1.87
CA GLY A 68 7.85 -10.33 2.48
C GLY A 68 8.75 -9.20 2.99
N GLN A 69 9.92 -9.03 2.37
CA GLN A 69 10.87 -7.97 2.74
C GLN A 69 10.97 -6.92 1.64
N PHE A 70 11.37 -5.72 2.02
CA PHE A 70 11.53 -4.59 1.12
C PHE A 70 12.98 -4.16 1.05
N ASN A 71 13.46 -3.83 -0.16
CA ASN A 71 14.80 -3.28 -0.34
C ASN A 71 14.90 -1.80 0.06
N ALA A 72 13.77 -1.08 0.06
CA ALA A 72 13.71 0.34 0.38
C ALA A 72 12.33 0.72 0.94
N ILE A 73 12.30 1.76 1.77
CA ILE A 73 11.09 2.36 2.32
C ILE A 73 11.08 3.84 1.94
N TRP A 74 9.96 4.31 1.40
CA TRP A 74 9.69 5.73 1.21
C TRP A 74 8.73 6.21 2.31
N ASP A 75 9.27 6.81 3.37
CA ASP A 75 8.47 7.41 4.44
C ASP A 75 8.37 8.92 4.23
N ARG A 76 7.19 9.36 3.77
CA ARG A 76 6.83 10.77 3.71
C ARG A 76 5.42 10.92 4.21
N ALA A 77 5.25 11.72 5.26
CA ALA A 77 3.96 11.92 5.92
C ALA A 77 3.32 10.62 6.43
N ALA A 78 4.11 9.56 6.68
CA ALA A 78 3.63 8.32 7.29
C ALA A 78 3.96 8.29 8.79
N LEU A 79 5.25 8.17 9.16
CA LEU A 79 5.64 8.16 10.59
C LEU A 79 5.19 9.44 11.32
N VAL A 80 5.30 10.59 10.65
CA VAL A 80 4.88 11.88 11.21
C VAL A 80 3.36 12.08 11.25
N ALA A 81 2.56 11.20 10.64
CA ALA A 81 1.10 11.19 10.76
C ALA A 81 0.63 10.30 11.93
N ILE A 82 1.41 9.29 12.33
CA ILE A 82 1.13 8.45 13.50
C ILE A 82 1.07 9.29 14.78
N SER A 83 0.23 8.96 15.77
CA SER A 83 0.19 9.72 17.03
C SER A 83 1.57 9.77 17.70
N PRO A 84 2.03 10.90 18.27
CA PRO A 84 3.36 10.98 18.87
C PRO A 84 3.65 9.93 19.95
N LYS A 85 2.63 9.49 20.70
CA LYS A 85 2.77 8.44 21.74
C LYS A 85 3.07 7.06 21.16
N THR A 86 2.65 6.80 19.93
CA THR A 86 2.85 5.54 19.21
C THR A 86 4.16 5.53 18.43
N ARG A 87 4.78 6.69 18.20
CA ARG A 87 6.10 6.79 17.56
C ARG A 87 7.17 6.37 18.57
N ILE A 88 7.47 5.09 18.63
CA ILE A 88 8.57 4.57 19.46
C ILE A 88 9.88 5.01 18.81
N ARG A 89 10.78 5.56 19.61
CA ARG A 89 12.15 5.95 19.20
C ARG A 89 13.15 4.92 19.69
#